data_AF-A0A927RLH6-F1
#
_entry.id   AF-A0A927RLH6-F1
#
_cell.length_a   1.000
_cell.length_b   1.000
_cell.length_c   1.000
_cell.angle_alpha   90.00
_cell.angle_beta   90.00
_cell.angle_gamma   90.00
#
_symmetry.space_group_name_H-M   'P 1'
#
loop_
_entity.id
_entity.type
_entity.pdbx_description
1 polymer ?
#
loop_
_entity_poly.entity_id
_entity_poly.type
_entity_poly.pdbx_seq_one_letter_code
_entity_poly.pdbx_strand_id
1 'polypeptide(L)'
;MDEKKSIIQKIKSIKNIEVIIAFVLAAIVLVVFFNDFGQKVTKQTNISTTFSSYVADLENKIKSVISKIDGAGECDVVISFVGGVEQEYAFSNESQQNGEIITNKTTLTLVSGKPVLIREKMPEIQGVVIVADGAGKTAVKLEITKAVQALLKVPNGNIEVFKRS
;
A
#
# COMPACT_ATOMS: atom_id res chain seq x y z
N MET A 1 47.62 -32.60 -20.60
CA MET A 1 46.81 -31.85 -21.60
C MET A 1 45.67 -32.72 -22.16
N ASP A 2 45.34 -33.82 -21.46
CA ASP A 2 44.68 -34.98 -22.04
C ASP A 2 43.21 -35.11 -21.65
N GLU A 3 42.81 -34.41 -20.59
CA GLU A 3 41.43 -34.43 -20.08
C GLU A 3 40.48 -33.62 -20.97
N LYS A 4 40.92 -32.45 -21.46
CA LYS A 4 40.13 -31.59 -22.35
C LYS A 4 39.84 -32.26 -23.70
N LYS A 5 40.75 -33.10 -24.22
CA LYS A 5 40.57 -33.79 -25.51
C LYS A 5 39.54 -34.92 -25.44
N SER A 6 39.48 -35.65 -24.33
CA SER A 6 38.49 -36.73 -24.10
C SER A 6 37.05 -36.20 -24.06
N ILE A 7 36.85 -35.03 -23.44
CA ILE A 7 35.52 -34.40 -23.31
C ILE A 7 35.00 -33.93 -24.68
N ILE A 8 35.86 -33.31 -25.50
CA ILE A 8 35.50 -32.84 -26.84
C ILE A 8 35.10 -34.01 -27.75
N GLN A 9 35.75 -35.16 -27.62
CA GLN A 9 35.46 -36.35 -28.44
C GLN A 9 34.12 -36.99 -28.07
N LYS A 10 33.75 -37.01 -26.78
CA LYS A 10 32.43 -37.48 -26.30
C LYS A 10 31.28 -36.55 -26.72
N ILE A 11 31.53 -35.24 -26.76
CA ILE A 11 30.56 -34.25 -27.21
C ILE A 11 30.30 -34.42 -28.72
N LYS A 12 31.34 -34.70 -29.52
CA LYS A 12 31.24 -34.83 -31.00
C LYS A 12 30.51 -36.08 -31.52
N SER A 13 30.28 -37.10 -30.68
CA SER A 13 29.56 -38.33 -31.09
C SER A 13 28.05 -38.26 -30.93
N ILE A 14 27.51 -37.16 -30.39
CA ILE A 14 26.07 -37.00 -30.16
C ILE A 14 25.40 -36.62 -31.49
N LYS A 15 24.49 -37.48 -31.97
CA LYS A 15 23.64 -37.18 -33.14
C LYS A 15 22.87 -35.88 -32.85
N ASN A 16 22.89 -34.94 -33.80
CA ASN A 16 22.20 -33.64 -33.73
C ASN A 16 22.79 -32.63 -32.71
N ILE A 17 24.11 -32.69 -32.44
CA ILE A 17 24.80 -31.74 -31.56
C ILE A 17 24.60 -30.26 -31.96
N GLU A 18 24.49 -29.94 -33.24
CA GLU A 18 24.23 -28.56 -33.71
C GLU A 18 22.92 -28.00 -33.14
N VAL A 19 21.88 -28.83 -33.01
CA VAL A 19 20.59 -28.44 -32.42
C VAL A 19 20.71 -28.21 -30.91
N ILE A 20 21.52 -29.02 -30.21
CA ILE A 20 21.76 -28.87 -28.77
C ILE A 20 22.52 -27.57 -28.49
N ILE A 21 23.54 -27.25 -29.30
CA ILE A 21 24.29 -26.00 -29.17
C ILE A 21 23.38 -24.79 -29.43
N ALA A 22 22.51 -24.86 -30.45
CA ALA A 22 21.53 -23.81 -30.72
C ALA A 22 20.54 -23.62 -29.56
N PHE A 23 20.09 -24.71 -28.93
CA PHE A 23 19.17 -24.65 -27.78
C PHE A 23 19.83 -24.05 -26.54
N VAL A 24 21.10 -24.39 -26.27
CA VAL A 24 21.86 -23.81 -25.17
C VAL A 24 22.12 -22.32 -25.41
N LEU A 25 22.48 -21.92 -26.63
CA LEU A 25 22.64 -20.51 -26.98
C LEU A 25 21.31 -19.74 -26.84
N ALA A 26 20.20 -20.31 -27.32
CA ALA A 26 18.87 -19.71 -27.18
C ALA A 26 18.47 -19.57 -25.70
N ALA A 27 18.75 -20.56 -24.86
CA ALA A 27 18.49 -20.49 -23.42
C ALA A 27 19.32 -19.42 -22.72
N ILE A 28 20.61 -19.26 -23.08
CA ILE A 28 21.47 -18.21 -22.54
C ILE A 28 20.95 -16.83 -22.95
N VAL A 29 20.57 -16.66 -24.22
CA VAL A 29 19.96 -15.42 -24.72
C VAL A 29 18.66 -15.11 -23.95
N LEU A 30 17.82 -16.12 -23.72
CA LEU A 30 16.55 -15.97 -23.01
C LEU A 30 16.77 -15.57 -21.54
N VAL A 31 17.79 -16.11 -20.86
CA VAL A 31 18.17 -15.72 -19.50
C VAL A 31 18.69 -14.28 -19.44
N VAL A 32 19.48 -13.85 -20.43
CA VAL A 32 19.97 -12.46 -20.50
C VAL A 32 18.83 -11.47 -20.75
N PHE A 33 17.89 -11.80 -21.66
CA PHE A 33 16.70 -10.99 -21.89
C PHE A 33 15.75 -10.95 -20.68
N PHE A 34 15.64 -12.04 -19.91
CA PHE A 34 14.84 -12.06 -18.68
C PHE A 34 15.41 -11.17 -17.58
N ASN A 35 16.73 -11.00 -17.52
CA ASN A 35 17.37 -10.12 -16.55
C ASN A 35 17.17 -8.63 -16.85
N ASP A 36 16.87 -8.24 -18.09
CA ASP A 36 16.58 -6.85 -18.46
C ASP A 36 15.08 -6.46 -18.30
N PHE A 37 14.18 -7.44 -18.17
CA PHE A 37 12.75 -7.20 -17.92
C PHE A 37 12.38 -7.24 -16.42
N GLY A 38 13.39 -7.23 -15.54
CA GLY A 38 13.24 -7.34 -14.10
C GLY A 38 13.45 -6.02 -13.36
N GLN A 39 12.35 -5.29 -13.14
CA GLN A 39 12.20 -4.21 -12.16
C GLN A 39 13.17 -3.01 -12.23
N LYS A 40 12.74 -1.99 -12.96
CA LYS A 40 12.74 -0.62 -12.41
C LYS A 40 11.31 -0.18 -12.18
N VAL A 41 10.67 -0.79 -11.18
CA VAL A 41 9.55 -0.11 -10.50
C VAL A 41 10.19 1.07 -9.77
N THR A 42 10.19 2.23 -10.44
CA THR A 42 10.41 3.51 -9.78
C THR A 42 9.43 3.57 -8.62
N LYS A 43 9.95 3.32 -7.40
CA LYS A 43 9.23 3.58 -6.15
C LYS A 43 9.07 5.09 -6.00
N GLN A 44 8.16 5.64 -6.78
CA GLN A 44 7.43 6.84 -6.38
C GLN A 44 6.42 6.31 -5.36
N THR A 45 6.76 6.42 -4.07
CA THR A 45 5.93 5.87 -2.99
C THR A 45 4.56 6.54 -3.04
N ASN A 46 3.61 5.79 -3.58
CA ASN A 46 2.21 6.15 -3.77
C ASN A 46 1.54 6.32 -2.41
N ILE A 47 1.35 7.55 -1.94
CA ILE A 47 0.63 7.89 -0.69
C ILE A 47 -0.73 7.19 -0.63
N SER A 48 -1.41 7.08 -1.78
CA SER A 48 -2.65 6.31 -1.94
C SER A 48 -2.50 4.83 -1.56
N THR A 49 -1.38 4.19 -1.92
CA THR A 49 -1.09 2.80 -1.57
C THR A 49 -0.81 2.63 -0.07
N THR A 50 -0.01 3.53 0.52
CA THR A 50 0.27 3.50 1.97
C THR A 50 -1.01 3.71 2.79
N PHE A 51 -1.83 4.68 2.40
CA PHE A 51 -3.11 4.94 3.06
C PHE A 51 -4.06 3.75 2.93
N SER A 52 -4.21 3.17 1.73
CA SER A 52 -5.05 1.99 1.53
C SER A 52 -4.61 0.79 2.38
N SER A 53 -3.29 0.54 2.49
CA SER A 53 -2.78 -0.51 3.38
C SER A 53 -3.08 -0.24 4.85
N TYR A 54 -2.95 1.01 5.30
CA TYR A 54 -3.27 1.40 6.66
C TYR A 54 -4.77 1.19 6.97
N VAL A 55 -5.65 1.57 6.05
CA VAL A 55 -7.10 1.36 6.18
C VAL A 55 -7.42 -0.13 6.28
N ALA A 56 -6.86 -0.95 5.40
CA ALA A 56 -7.07 -2.40 5.42
C ALA A 56 -6.58 -3.03 6.74
N ASP A 57 -5.41 -2.62 7.25
CA ASP A 57 -4.90 -3.09 8.53
C ASP A 57 -5.80 -2.69 9.70
N LEU A 58 -6.36 -1.48 9.66
CA LEU A 58 -7.29 -0.98 10.67
C LEU A 58 -8.61 -1.77 10.65
N GLU A 59 -9.19 -1.98 9.47
CA GLU A 59 -10.40 -2.80 9.27
C GLU A 59 -10.19 -4.23 9.77
N ASN A 60 -9.06 -4.84 9.45
CA ASN A 60 -8.71 -6.20 9.90
C ASN A 60 -8.55 -6.28 11.42
N LYS A 61 -7.94 -5.28 12.06
CA LYS A 61 -7.82 -5.23 13.53
C LYS A 61 -9.18 -5.14 14.19
N ILE A 62 -10.07 -4.29 13.67
CA ILE A 62 -11.42 -4.13 14.22
C ILE A 62 -12.23 -5.42 14.01
N LYS A 63 -12.18 -6.00 12.79
CA LYS A 63 -12.78 -7.30 12.48
C LYS A 63 -12.34 -8.37 13.48
N SER A 64 -11.03 -8.47 13.75
CA SER A 64 -10.50 -9.45 14.70
C SER A 64 -10.97 -9.26 16.14
N VAL A 65 -11.28 -8.03 16.56
CA VAL A 65 -11.82 -7.75 17.89
C VAL A 65 -13.31 -8.07 17.93
N ILE A 66 -14.07 -7.61 16.93
CA ILE A 66 -15.51 -7.84 16.83
C ILE A 66 -15.83 -9.33 16.73
N SER A 67 -15.06 -10.10 15.96
CA SER A 67 -15.28 -11.54 15.81
C SER A 67 -15.10 -12.35 17.10
N LYS A 68 -14.48 -11.76 18.13
CA LYS A 68 -14.31 -12.38 19.46
C LYS A 68 -15.45 -12.05 20.42
N ILE A 69 -16.38 -11.18 20.03
CA ILE A 69 -17.59 -10.89 20.80
C ILE A 69 -18.50 -12.12 20.75
N ASP A 70 -19.05 -12.53 21.89
CA ASP A 70 -19.88 -13.72 21.97
C ASP A 70 -21.11 -13.60 21.05
N GLY A 71 -21.30 -14.63 20.23
CA GLY A 71 -22.38 -14.66 19.25
C GLY A 71 -22.26 -13.70 18.07
N ALA A 72 -21.16 -12.94 17.89
CA ALA A 72 -20.94 -12.06 16.74
C ALA A 72 -20.67 -12.83 15.43
N GLY A 73 -19.97 -13.97 15.52
CA GLY A 73 -19.60 -14.80 14.37
C GLY A 73 -18.57 -14.14 13.46
N GLU A 74 -18.62 -14.46 12.17
CA GLU A 74 -17.76 -13.78 11.21
C GLU A 74 -18.29 -12.38 10.91
N CYS A 75 -17.37 -11.44 10.73
CA CYS A 75 -17.72 -10.05 10.46
C CYS A 75 -16.85 -9.45 9.35
N ASP A 76 -17.38 -8.45 8.66
CA ASP A 76 -16.66 -7.58 7.75
C ASP A 76 -16.89 -6.14 8.17
N VAL A 77 -15.83 -5.34 8.07
CA VAL A 77 -15.79 -3.95 8.54
C VAL A 77 -15.27 -3.09 7.42
N VAL A 78 -15.98 -2.00 7.15
CA VAL A 78 -15.55 -0.97 6.19
C VAL A 78 -15.61 0.39 6.87
N ILE A 79 -14.56 1.19 6.68
CA ILE A 79 -14.44 2.52 7.28
C ILE A 79 -14.52 3.59 6.18
N SER A 80 -15.41 4.57 6.38
CA SER A 80 -15.49 5.77 5.53
C SER A 80 -14.71 6.92 6.16
N PHE A 81 -14.11 7.77 5.34
CA PHE A 81 -13.28 8.90 5.75
C PHE A 81 -13.79 10.21 5.14
N VAL A 82 -13.61 11.30 5.88
CA VAL A 82 -13.84 12.66 5.37
C VAL A 82 -12.57 13.14 4.67
N GLY A 83 -12.63 13.26 3.35
CA GLY A 83 -11.51 13.75 2.54
C GLY A 83 -10.43 12.70 2.32
N GLY A 84 -9.20 13.18 2.09
CA GLY A 84 -8.03 12.34 1.84
C GLY A 84 -6.85 12.76 2.72
N VAL A 85 -5.69 12.16 2.46
CA VAL A 85 -4.45 12.52 3.15
C VAL A 85 -4.05 13.94 2.75
N GLU A 86 -3.92 14.82 3.75
CA GLU A 86 -3.47 16.20 3.56
C GLU A 86 -1.97 16.29 3.83
N GLN A 87 -1.25 17.00 2.96
CA GLN A 87 0.20 17.18 3.04
C GLN A 87 0.55 18.66 3.16
N GLU A 88 1.30 18.99 4.21
CA GLU A 88 1.77 20.34 4.50
C GLU A 88 3.24 20.47 4.09
N TYR A 89 3.52 21.40 3.19
CA TYR A 89 4.85 21.64 2.64
C TYR A 89 5.48 22.91 3.21
N ALA A 90 6.82 22.96 3.23
CA ALA A 90 7.56 24.12 3.67
C ALA A 90 7.55 25.24 2.64
N PHE A 91 7.35 26.47 3.11
CA PHE A 91 7.42 27.70 2.32
C PHE A 91 8.43 28.66 2.96
N SER A 92 9.16 29.39 2.12
CA SER A 92 10.03 30.50 2.49
C SER A 92 9.38 31.82 2.11
N ASN A 93 9.33 32.76 3.05
CA ASN A 93 8.84 34.12 2.82
C ASN A 93 10.03 35.08 2.77
N GLU A 94 10.21 35.75 1.64
CA GLU A 94 11.19 36.82 1.48
C GLU A 94 10.43 38.15 1.35
N SER A 95 10.71 39.09 2.25
CA SER A 95 10.18 40.45 2.18
C SER A 95 11.29 41.39 1.71
N GLN A 96 11.06 42.08 0.61
CA GLN A 96 11.95 43.13 0.10
C GLN A 96 11.27 44.49 0.29
N GLN A 97 11.93 45.39 1.01
CA GLN A 97 11.47 46.76 1.20
C GLN A 97 12.29 47.70 0.32
N ASN A 98 11.63 48.45 -0.56
CA ASN A 98 12.25 49.50 -1.37
C ASN A 98 11.50 50.81 -1.16
N GLY A 99 12.06 51.69 -0.32
CA GLY A 99 11.38 52.88 0.15
C GLY A 99 10.13 52.55 0.97
N GLU A 100 8.98 53.07 0.57
CA GLU A 100 7.67 52.85 1.22
C GLU A 100 6.97 51.58 0.72
N ILE A 101 7.47 50.95 -0.36
CA ILE A 101 6.88 49.76 -0.96
C ILE A 101 7.49 48.51 -0.31
N ILE A 102 6.63 47.66 0.27
CA ILE A 102 6.99 46.33 0.79
C ILE A 102 6.48 45.27 -0.20
N THR A 103 7.40 44.50 -0.78
CA THR A 103 7.07 43.34 -1.63
C THR A 103 7.29 42.05 -0.84
N ASN A 104 6.24 41.25 -0.71
CA ASN A 104 6.31 39.93 -0.09
C ASN A 104 6.33 38.85 -1.19
N LYS A 105 7.31 37.95 -1.14
CA LYS A 105 7.43 36.81 -2.05
C LYS A 105 7.42 35.51 -1.25
N THR A 106 6.40 34.69 -1.47
CA THR A 106 6.32 33.34 -0.90
C THR A 106 6.77 32.33 -1.94
N THR A 107 7.75 31.50 -1.61
CA THR A 107 8.27 30.43 -2.49
C THR A 107 8.28 29.08 -1.76
N LEU A 108 8.06 28.00 -2.50
CA LEU A 108 8.12 26.65 -1.95
C LEU A 108 9.58 26.30 -1.61
N THR A 109 9.83 25.80 -0.40
CA THR A 109 11.19 25.41 0.02
C THR A 109 11.54 24.07 -0.62
N LEU A 110 12.59 24.07 -1.44
CA LEU A 110 13.11 22.91 -2.14
C LEU A 110 14.43 22.45 -1.53
N VAL A 111 14.57 21.15 -1.24
CA VAL A 111 15.86 20.52 -0.89
C VAL A 111 16.18 19.52 -2.00
N SER A 112 17.32 19.69 -2.68
CA SER A 112 17.70 18.90 -3.85
C SER A 112 16.61 18.86 -4.94
N GLY A 113 15.93 20.00 -5.16
CA GLY A 113 14.87 20.13 -6.17
C GLY A 113 13.53 19.49 -5.81
N LYS A 114 13.35 19.01 -4.56
CA LYS A 114 12.08 18.43 -4.09
C LYS A 114 11.46 19.28 -2.97
N PRO A 115 10.13 19.47 -2.97
CA PRO A 115 9.42 20.12 -1.88
C PRO A 115 9.70 19.43 -0.55
N VAL A 116 9.94 20.20 0.50
CA VAL A 116 10.09 19.66 1.85
C VAL A 116 8.71 19.44 2.47
N LEU A 117 8.35 18.19 2.73
CA LEU A 117 7.13 17.83 3.48
C LEU A 117 7.37 18.07 4.97
N ILE A 118 6.56 18.92 5.59
CA ILE A 118 6.60 19.21 7.03
C ILE A 118 5.73 18.22 7.79
N ARG A 119 4.51 17.98 7.30
CA ARG A 119 3.52 17.18 8.02
C ARG A 119 2.59 16.46 7.06
N GLU A 120 2.20 15.25 7.44
CA GLU A 120 1.12 14.51 6.82
C GLU A 120 -0.02 14.34 7.83
N LYS A 121 -1.25 14.65 7.43
CA LYS A 121 -2.44 14.52 8.26
C LYS A 121 -3.36 13.47 7.64
N MET A 122 -3.65 12.43 8.43
CA MET A 122 -4.61 11.40 8.06
C MET A 122 -6.04 11.97 8.07
N PRO A 123 -6.91 11.52 7.14
CA PRO A 123 -8.30 11.96 7.13
C PRO A 123 -9.04 11.46 8.36
N GLU A 124 -10.08 12.21 8.74
CA GLU A 124 -10.93 11.87 9.88
C GLU A 124 -11.93 10.77 9.48
N ILE A 125 -12.22 9.86 10.41
CA ILE A 125 -13.20 8.80 10.16
C ILE A 125 -14.61 9.41 10.14
N GLN A 126 -15.30 9.24 9.02
CA GLN A 126 -16.69 9.68 8.85
C GLN A 126 -17.66 8.70 9.49
N GLY A 127 -17.44 7.40 9.31
CA GLY A 127 -18.38 6.37 9.75
C GLY A 127 -17.87 4.97 9.49
N VAL A 128 -18.58 3.99 10.05
CA VAL A 128 -18.20 2.57 9.99
C VAL A 128 -19.42 1.73 9.67
N VAL A 129 -19.27 0.83 8.71
CA VAL A 129 -20.29 -0.19 8.41
C VAL A 129 -19.73 -1.56 8.78
N ILE A 130 -20.51 -2.31 9.53
CA ILE A 130 -20.18 -3.67 9.96
C ILE A 130 -21.26 -4.63 9.47
N VAL A 131 -20.85 -5.74 8.89
CA VAL A 131 -21.73 -6.88 8.61
C VAL A 131 -21.27 -8.02 9.51
N ALA A 132 -22.16 -8.61 10.30
CA ALA A 132 -21.82 -9.74 11.17
C ALA A 132 -22.92 -10.80 11.17
N ASP A 133 -22.55 -12.08 11.27
CA ASP A 133 -23.51 -13.20 11.34
C ASP A 133 -24.49 -13.02 12.52
N GLY A 134 -23.93 -12.60 13.66
CA GLY A 134 -24.63 -12.40 14.92
C GLY A 134 -25.54 -11.18 14.99
N ALA A 135 -25.46 -10.27 14.01
CA ALA A 135 -26.15 -8.97 14.08
C ALA A 135 -27.69 -9.05 13.94
N GLY A 136 -28.25 -10.26 13.77
CA GLY A 136 -29.68 -10.49 13.94
C GLY A 136 -30.17 -10.39 15.40
N LYS A 137 -29.26 -10.45 16.39
CA LYS A 137 -29.57 -10.29 17.81
C LYS A 137 -29.28 -8.85 18.24
N THR A 138 -30.28 -8.15 18.78
CA THR A 138 -30.14 -6.74 19.23
C THR A 138 -29.03 -6.57 20.27
N ALA A 139 -28.85 -7.53 21.18
CA ALA A 139 -27.79 -7.51 22.18
C ALA A 139 -26.39 -7.53 21.53
N VAL A 140 -26.17 -8.43 20.57
CA VAL A 140 -24.91 -8.53 19.82
C VAL A 140 -24.68 -7.25 19.01
N LYS A 141 -25.70 -6.73 18.33
CA LYS A 141 -25.61 -5.46 17.59
C LYS A 141 -25.13 -4.32 18.50
N LEU A 142 -25.70 -4.21 19.70
CA LEU A 142 -25.32 -3.18 20.67
C LEU A 142 -23.87 -3.33 21.16
N GLU A 143 -23.43 -4.55 21.44
CA GLU A 143 -22.04 -4.82 21.86
C GLU A 143 -21.04 -4.47 20.76
N ILE A 144 -21.33 -4.86 19.51
CA ILE A 144 -20.52 -4.49 18.35
C ILE A 144 -20.43 -2.97 18.21
N THR A 145 -21.57 -2.26 18.24
CA THR A 145 -21.60 -0.79 18.13
C THR A 145 -20.78 -0.12 19.23
N LYS A 146 -20.89 -0.58 20.48
CA LYS A 146 -20.11 -0.06 21.61
C LYS A 146 -18.61 -0.30 21.45
N ALA A 147 -18.23 -1.49 20.99
CA ALA A 147 -16.82 -1.83 20.76
C ALA A 147 -16.21 -0.91 19.69
N VAL A 148 -16.89 -0.73 18.55
CA VAL A 148 -16.44 0.16 17.47
C VAL A 148 -16.36 1.61 17.94
N GLN A 149 -17.37 2.07 18.69
CA GLN A 149 -17.38 3.42 19.26
C GLN A 149 -16.18 3.65 20.18
N ALA A 150 -15.82 2.68 21.03
CA ALA A 150 -14.66 2.78 21.92
C ALA A 150 -13.32 2.77 21.16
N LEU A 151 -13.21 1.94 20.11
CA LEU A 151 -11.98 1.81 19.32
C LEU A 151 -11.70 3.03 18.46
N LEU A 152 -12.73 3.57 17.79
CA LEU A 152 -12.58 4.60 16.78
C LEU A 152 -13.03 5.99 17.22
N LYS A 153 -13.65 6.12 18.40
CA LYS A 153 -14.24 7.36 18.91
C LYS A 153 -15.26 7.98 17.94
N VAL A 154 -15.91 7.14 17.14
CA VAL A 154 -16.93 7.55 16.17
C VAL A 154 -18.29 7.68 16.87
N PRO A 155 -19.10 8.71 16.57
CA PRO A 155 -20.45 8.84 17.11
C PRO A 155 -21.33 7.63 16.78
N ASN A 156 -22.23 7.26 17.69
CA ASN A 156 -23.12 6.10 17.49
C ASN A 156 -23.94 6.20 16.19
N GLY A 157 -24.47 7.39 15.86
CA GLY A 157 -25.22 7.61 14.62
C GLY A 157 -24.43 7.45 13.32
N ASN A 158 -23.12 7.25 13.41
CA ASN A 158 -22.23 7.03 12.26
C ASN A 158 -21.73 5.58 12.20
N ILE A 159 -22.29 4.68 13.02
CA ILE A 159 -21.95 3.26 13.06
C ILE A 159 -23.20 2.45 12.72
N GLU A 160 -23.13 1.72 11.61
CA GLU A 160 -24.22 0.86 11.17
C GLU A 160 -23.80 -0.61 11.18
N VAL A 161 -24.68 -1.47 11.67
CA VAL A 161 -24.41 -2.91 11.82
C VAL A 161 -25.55 -3.72 11.20
N PHE A 162 -25.21 -4.59 10.26
CA PHE A 162 -26.15 -5.40 9.49
C PHE A 162 -25.92 -6.90 9.70
N LYS A 163 -26.99 -7.67 9.58
CA LYS A 163 -26.93 -9.13 9.61
C LYS A 163 -26.37 -9.64 8.28
N ARG A 164 -25.40 -10.57 8.34
CA ARG A 164 -24.95 -11.31 7.16
C ARG A 164 -26.07 -12.26 6.68
N SER A 165 -26.31 -12.29 5.36
CA SER A 165 -27.31 -13.17 4.73
C SER A 165 -26.69 -14.48 4.26
#